data_AF-A0A942ZWG5-F1
#
_entry.id   AF-A0A942ZWG5-F1
#
_cell.length_a   1.000
_cell.length_b   1.000
_cell.length_c   1.000
_cell.angle_alpha   90.00
_cell.angle_beta   90.00
_cell.angle_gamma   90.00
#
_symmetry.space_group_name_H-M   'P 1'
#
loop_
_entity.id
_entity.type
_entity.pdbx_description
1 polymer ?
#
loop_
_entity_poly.entity_id
_entity_poly.type
_entity_poly.pdbx_seq_one_letter_code
_entity_poly.pdbx_strand_id
1 'polypeptide(L)'
;MFAIAAANMILRKDGNSNLKCCDFLRKNPAQVHLKGATVGLMNPPYSQGTKAHPEQYEILFIEHMLDSLAIGARAAVIVPQSSVTGKSKAEQAYKASIMKKHTLEGV
;
A
#
# COMPACT_ATOMS: atom_id res chain seq x y z
N MET A 1 11.63 13.27 0.06
CA MET A 1 10.19 13.45 0.37
C MET A 1 9.89 13.49 1.88
N PHE A 2 10.55 12.68 2.71
CA PHE A 2 10.31 12.60 4.17
C PHE A 2 10.32 13.96 4.92
N ALA A 3 11.36 14.78 4.75
CA ALA A 3 11.48 16.06 5.45
C ALA A 3 10.31 17.03 5.14
N ILE A 4 9.84 17.05 3.88
CA ILE A 4 8.70 17.87 3.46
C ILE A 4 7.41 17.36 4.10
N ALA A 5 7.21 16.04 4.15
CA ALA A 5 6.06 15.45 4.84
C ALA A 5 6.08 15.81 6.34
N ALA A 6 7.22 15.66 7.02
CA ALA A 6 7.36 16.04 8.42
C ALA A 6 7.06 17.52 8.66
N ALA A 7 7.63 18.42 7.85
CA ALA A 7 7.34 19.86 7.93
C ALA A 7 5.84 20.15 7.71
N ASN A 8 5.23 19.51 6.72
CA ASN A 8 3.80 19.65 6.42
C ASN A 8 2.90 19.22 7.57
N MET A 9 3.28 18.21 8.35
CA MET A 9 2.52 17.80 9.52
C MET A 9 2.70 18.78 10.69
N ILE A 10 3.93 19.24 10.93
CA ILE A 10 4.22 20.26 11.95
C ILE A 10 3.42 21.55 11.69
N LEU A 11 3.40 22.01 10.44
CA LEU A 11 2.66 23.22 10.05
C LEU A 11 1.14 23.06 10.24
N ARG A 12 0.63 21.83 10.15
CA ARG A 12 -0.78 21.50 10.44
C ARG A 12 -1.04 21.23 11.92
N LYS A 13 -0.04 21.46 12.79
CA LYS A 13 -0.09 21.22 14.23
C LYS A 13 -0.39 19.76 14.59
N ASP A 14 -0.01 18.82 13.71
CA ASP A 14 0.04 17.41 14.09
C ASP A 14 1.35 17.15 14.84
N GLY A 15 1.23 16.93 16.15
CA GLY A 15 2.35 16.67 17.04
C GLY A 15 2.77 15.20 17.15
N ASN A 16 2.10 14.26 16.44
CA ASN A 16 2.33 12.83 16.62
C ASN A 16 2.13 12.00 15.34
N SER A 17 2.66 12.47 14.22
CA SER A 17 2.47 11.86 12.90
C SER A 17 3.11 10.47 12.71
N ASN A 18 3.91 9.99 13.69
CA ASN A 18 4.57 8.68 13.65
C ASN A 18 5.26 8.33 12.31
N LEU A 19 5.82 9.35 11.63
CA LEU A 19 6.40 9.21 10.29
C LEU A 19 7.65 8.33 10.34
N LYS A 20 7.77 7.41 9.38
CA LYS A 20 8.93 6.52 9.24
C LYS A 20 9.55 6.68 7.86
N CYS A 21 10.82 7.04 7.80
CA CYS A 21 11.61 7.05 6.56
C CYS A 21 12.18 5.65 6.31
N CYS A 22 11.39 4.78 5.69
CA CYS A 22 11.83 3.42 5.39
C CYS A 22 11.22 2.91 4.08
N ASP A 23 11.80 1.83 3.57
CA ASP A 23 11.18 1.03 2.51
C ASP A 23 10.01 0.23 3.11
N PHE A 24 8.80 0.52 2.62
CA PHE A 24 7.57 -0.10 3.09
C PHE A 24 7.51 -1.58 2.71
N LEU A 25 7.86 -1.94 1.48
CA LEU A 25 7.78 -3.32 0.98
C LEU A 25 8.76 -4.27 1.69
N ARG A 26 9.82 -3.72 2.30
CA ARG A 26 10.77 -4.47 3.11
C ARG A 26 10.33 -4.69 4.56
N LYS A 27 9.22 -4.09 4.99
CA LYS A 27 8.67 -4.36 6.33
C LYS A 27 7.95 -5.70 6.32
N ASN A 28 7.94 -6.36 7.46
CA ASN A 28 7.09 -7.55 7.64
C ASN A 28 5.65 -7.06 7.90
N PRO A 29 4.67 -7.39 7.04
CA PRO A 29 3.27 -6.97 7.24
C PRO A 29 2.72 -7.37 8.61
N ALA A 30 3.07 -8.54 9.12
CA ALA A 30 2.61 -9.02 10.43
C ALA A 30 3.14 -8.14 11.58
N GLN A 31 4.32 -7.55 11.45
CA GLN A 31 4.84 -6.59 12.44
C GLN A 31 4.17 -5.22 12.30
N VAL A 32 3.86 -4.79 11.06
CA VAL A 32 3.14 -3.53 10.81
C VAL A 32 1.71 -3.63 11.34
N HIS A 33 1.07 -4.79 11.18
CA HIS A 33 -0.26 -5.13 11.66
C HIS A 33 -0.43 -4.90 13.17
N LEU A 34 0.61 -5.13 13.98
CA LEU A 34 0.58 -4.89 15.43
C LEU A 34 0.28 -3.43 15.81
N LYS A 35 0.40 -2.48 14.87
CA LYS A 35 -0.03 -1.09 15.09
C LYS A 35 -1.55 -0.94 15.18
N GLY A 36 -2.34 -1.93 14.77
CA GLY A 36 -3.79 -1.89 14.85
C GLY A 36 -4.42 -0.85 13.93
N ALA A 37 -3.79 -0.51 12.81
CA ALA A 37 -4.33 0.46 11.86
C ALA A 37 -5.63 -0.05 11.23
N THR A 38 -6.71 0.73 11.37
CA THR A 38 -8.06 0.38 10.87
C THR A 38 -8.40 1.03 9.53
N VAL A 39 -7.60 2.02 9.11
CA VAL A 39 -7.77 2.75 7.84
C VAL A 39 -6.45 2.80 7.10
N GLY A 40 -6.42 2.33 5.86
CA GLY A 40 -5.31 2.46 4.93
C GLY A 40 -5.64 3.45 3.81
N LEU A 41 -4.77 4.42 3.57
CA LEU A 41 -4.87 5.34 2.44
C LEU A 41 -3.55 5.31 1.69
N MET A 42 -3.59 5.15 0.37
CA MET A 42 -2.37 5.09 -0.41
C MET A 42 -2.52 5.67 -1.82
N ASN A 43 -1.48 6.40 -2.23
CA ASN A 43 -1.21 6.77 -3.62
C ASN A 43 0.18 6.20 -3.95
N PRO A 44 0.28 4.92 -4.35
CA PRO A 44 1.56 4.27 -4.58
C PRO A 44 2.28 4.90 -5.77
N PRO A 45 3.61 4.75 -5.89
CA PRO A 45 4.33 5.25 -7.05
C PRO A 45 3.90 4.48 -8.31
N TYR A 46 3.55 5.21 -9.36
CA TYR A 46 3.03 4.62 -10.59
C TYR A 46 4.15 4.21 -11.56
N SER A 47 3.89 3.16 -12.33
CA SER A 47 4.71 2.65 -13.43
C SER A 47 6.14 2.30 -13.02
N GLN A 48 6.36 1.92 -11.76
CA GLN A 48 7.67 1.47 -11.28
C GLN A 48 7.91 -0.02 -11.56
N GLY A 49 6.85 -0.82 -11.52
CA GLY A 49 6.90 -2.25 -11.78
C GLY A 49 7.29 -2.57 -13.22
N THR A 50 8.23 -3.51 -13.37
CA THR A 50 8.63 -4.06 -14.67
C THR A 50 8.65 -5.58 -14.59
N LYS A 51 8.83 -6.26 -15.73
CA LYS A 51 9.00 -7.72 -15.72
C LYS A 51 10.22 -8.18 -14.90
N ALA A 52 11.27 -7.36 -14.84
CA ALA A 52 12.47 -7.62 -14.04
C ALA A 52 12.28 -7.27 -12.55
N HIS A 53 11.38 -6.32 -12.27
CA HIS A 53 11.07 -5.83 -10.92
C HIS A 53 9.56 -5.91 -10.63
N PRO A 54 8.97 -7.11 -10.61
CA PRO A 54 7.54 -7.27 -10.37
C PRO A 54 7.13 -6.86 -8.95
N GLU A 55 8.07 -6.77 -8.02
CA GLU A 55 7.87 -6.26 -6.67
C GLU A 55 7.55 -4.76 -6.63
N GLN A 56 7.75 -4.03 -7.73
CA GLN A 56 7.47 -2.60 -7.79
C GLN A 56 6.12 -2.28 -8.45
N TYR A 57 5.31 -3.30 -8.80
CA TYR A 57 3.95 -3.09 -9.28
C TYR A 57 3.06 -2.51 -8.17
N GLU A 58 2.14 -1.61 -8.54
CA GLU A 58 1.22 -0.95 -7.58
C GLU A 58 0.37 -1.97 -6.83
N ILE A 59 0.00 -3.07 -7.50
CA ILE A 59 -0.82 -4.11 -6.90
C ILE A 59 -0.13 -4.81 -5.73
N LEU A 60 1.22 -4.88 -5.72
CA LEU A 60 1.94 -5.44 -4.58
C LEU A 60 1.93 -4.47 -3.39
N PHE A 61 2.02 -3.16 -3.63
CA PHE A 61 1.85 -2.17 -2.56
C PHE A 61 0.46 -2.26 -1.94
N ILE A 62 -0.59 -2.49 -2.76
CA ILE A 62 -1.96 -2.72 -2.29
C ILE A 62 -2.01 -3.98 -1.42
N GLU A 63 -1.53 -5.13 -1.91
CA GLU A 63 -1.53 -6.38 -1.14
C GLU A 63 -0.78 -6.21 0.18
N HIS A 64 0.41 -5.62 0.15
CA HIS A 64 1.24 -5.41 1.33
C HIS A 64 0.56 -4.50 2.36
N MET A 65 -0.14 -3.44 1.91
CA MET A 65 -0.91 -2.60 2.81
C MET A 65 -2.08 -3.37 3.42
N LEU A 66 -2.86 -4.10 2.63
CA LEU A 66 -4.00 -4.87 3.11
C LEU A 66 -3.56 -5.93 4.13
N ASP A 67 -2.47 -6.65 3.86
CA ASP A 67 -1.86 -7.62 4.79
C ASP A 67 -1.33 -6.97 6.08
N SER A 68 -1.10 -5.65 6.08
CA SER A 68 -0.61 -4.88 7.22
C SER A 68 -1.70 -4.21 8.06
N LEU A 69 -2.96 -4.24 7.63
CA LEU A 69 -4.07 -3.59 8.36
C LEU A 69 -4.74 -4.55 9.35
N ALA A 70 -5.40 -4.00 10.36
CA ALA A 70 -6.17 -4.78 11.33
C ALA A 70 -7.31 -5.57 10.66
N ILE A 71 -7.75 -6.67 11.28
CA ILE A 71 -8.92 -7.41 10.80
C ILE A 71 -10.15 -6.50 10.84
N GLY A 72 -10.92 -6.46 9.75
CA GLY A 72 -12.08 -5.57 9.59
C GLY A 72 -11.73 -4.13 9.23
N ALA A 73 -10.45 -3.81 9.03
CA ALA A 73 -10.01 -2.53 8.51
C ALA A 73 -10.46 -2.29 7.05
N ARG A 74 -10.37 -1.03 6.62
CA ARG A 74 -10.68 -0.63 5.24
C ARG A 74 -9.54 0.13 4.62
N ALA A 75 -9.40 -0.01 3.30
CA ALA A 75 -8.41 0.71 2.54
C ALA A 75 -9.02 1.39 1.31
N ALA A 76 -8.50 2.57 0.98
CA ALA A 76 -8.75 3.23 -0.29
C ALA A 76 -7.40 3.55 -0.97
N VAL A 77 -7.25 3.09 -2.22
CA VAL A 77 -6.00 3.25 -2.98
C VAL A 77 -6.31 3.82 -4.34
N ILE A 78 -5.61 4.90 -4.69
CA ILE A 78 -5.69 5.49 -6.03
C ILE A 78 -4.60 4.81 -6.88
N VAL A 79 -4.97 4.27 -8.03
CA VAL A 79 -4.05 3.63 -8.98
C VAL A 79 -4.43 3.96 -10.42
N PRO A 80 -3.50 3.84 -11.39
CA PRO A 80 -3.85 3.87 -12.81
C PRO A 80 -4.83 2.75 -13.17
N GLN A 81 -5.68 3.00 -14.17
CA GLN A 81 -6.58 1.98 -14.71
C GLN A 81 -5.83 0.72 -15.19
N SER A 82 -4.57 0.87 -15.62
CA SER A 82 -3.72 -0.24 -16.01
C SER A 82 -3.40 -1.20 -14.86
N SER A 83 -3.35 -0.75 -13.60
CA SER A 83 -3.10 -1.64 -12.46
C SER A 83 -4.26 -2.63 -12.25
N VAL A 84 -5.48 -2.26 -12.64
CA VAL A 84 -6.67 -3.13 -12.58
C VAL A 84 -6.77 -4.02 -13.81
N THR A 85 -6.49 -3.48 -15.00
CA THR A 85 -6.59 -4.20 -16.28
C THR A 85 -5.32 -4.96 -16.70
N GLY A 86 -4.22 -4.78 -15.95
CA GLY A 86 -2.90 -5.32 -16.22
C GLY A 86 -2.89 -6.84 -16.35
N LYS A 87 -2.11 -7.33 -17.32
CA LYS A 87 -2.16 -8.71 -17.83
C LYS A 87 -0.90 -9.52 -17.54
N SER A 88 0.10 -8.98 -16.86
CA SER A 88 1.29 -9.79 -16.55
C SER A 88 0.94 -10.93 -15.59
N LYS A 89 1.65 -12.06 -15.70
CA LYS A 89 1.43 -13.21 -14.80
C LYS A 89 1.64 -12.84 -13.34
N ALA A 90 2.58 -11.94 -13.05
CA ALA A 90 2.84 -11.45 -11.70
C ALA A 90 1.66 -10.65 -11.14
N GLU A 91 1.15 -9.67 -11.91
CA GLU A 91 -0.03 -8.89 -11.49
C GLU A 91 -1.26 -9.77 -11.29
N GLN A 92 -1.48 -10.77 -12.17
CA GLN A 92 -2.58 -11.72 -12.01
C GLN A 92 -2.45 -12.54 -10.71
N ALA A 93 -1.24 -12.99 -10.38
CA ALA A 93 -0.99 -13.73 -9.14
C ALA A 93 -1.27 -12.87 -7.90
N TYR A 94 -0.82 -11.62 -7.87
CA TYR A 94 -1.08 -10.71 -6.77
C TYR A 94 -2.57 -10.38 -6.64
N LYS A 95 -3.27 -10.11 -7.75
CA LYS A 95 -4.73 -9.91 -7.75
C LYS A 95 -5.47 -11.12 -7.18
N ALA A 96 -5.12 -12.33 -7.64
CA ALA A 96 -5.73 -13.55 -7.12
C ALA A 96 -5.46 -13.75 -5.63
N SER A 97 -4.25 -13.43 -5.16
CA SER A 97 -3.88 -13.47 -3.75
C SER A 97 -4.69 -12.48 -2.91
N ILE A 98 -4.81 -11.23 -3.38
CA ILE A 98 -5.65 -10.20 -2.74
C ILE A 98 -7.08 -10.70 -2.63
N MET A 99 -7.69 -11.17 -3.73
CA MET A 99 -9.10 -11.61 -3.72
C MET A 99 -9.34 -12.86 -2.87
N LYS A 100 -8.30 -13.64 -2.59
CA LYS A 100 -8.38 -14.80 -1.69
C LYS A 100 -8.37 -14.39 -0.21
N LYS A 101 -7.66 -13.32 0.14
CA LYS A 101 -7.43 -12.89 1.54
C LYS A 101 -8.30 -11.72 1.96
N HIS A 102 -8.66 -10.85 1.02
CA HIS A 102 -9.26 -9.53 1.23
C HIS A 102 -10.53 -9.36 0.38
N THR A 103 -11.32 -8.35 0.72
CA THR A 103 -12.58 -8.06 0.02
C THR A 103 -12.50 -6.72 -0.69
N LEU A 104 -12.90 -6.71 -1.96
CA LEU A 104 -13.03 -5.50 -2.76
C LEU A 104 -14.46 -4.96 -2.63
N GLU A 105 -14.64 -3.82 -1.96
CA GLU A 105 -15.96 -3.20 -1.79
C GLU A 105 -16.37 -2.30 -2.97
N GLY A 106 -15.41 -1.77 -3.74
CA GLY A 106 -15.69 -0.90 -4.90
C GLY A 106 -14.45 -0.54 -5.71
N VAL A 107 -14.66 -0.15 -6.97
CA VAL A 107 -13.65 0.33 -7.94
C VAL A 107 -14.15 1.60 -8.61
#